data_AF-A0A7C3R479-F1
#
_entry.id   AF-A0A7C3R479-F1
#
_cell.length_a   1.000
_cell.length_b   1.000
_cell.length_c   1.000
_cell.angle_alpha   90.00
_cell.angle_beta   90.00
_cell.angle_gamma   90.00
#
_symmetry.space_group_name_H-M   'P 1'
#
loop_
_entity.id
_entity.type
_entity.pdbx_description
1 polymer ?
#
loop_
_entity_poly.entity_id
_entity_poly.type
_entity_poly.pdbx_seq_one_letter_code
_entity_poly.pdbx_strand_id
1 'polypeptide(L)'
;MKRSFIREILEHTTHDTISFAGGLPDVSLFPHKALQASAYQALESPESLQYSTSTGYAPLKARIAKLYSDRGFATRSENILITYGSQQGLDIICRYHNGVSICIEEPSYLGALNIFTLNNMNTHSVPLGHDGIDLESFKNSIEQS
;
A
#
# COMPACT_ATOMS: atom_id res chain seq x y z
N MET A 1 22.71 0.94 -0.33
CA MET A 1 21.33 0.57 0.09
C MET A 1 21.38 -0.75 0.83
N LYS A 2 20.75 -0.83 2.01
CA LYS A 2 20.62 -2.08 2.77
C LYS A 2 19.64 -3.03 2.04
N ARG A 3 19.90 -4.34 2.05
CA ARG A 3 19.04 -5.35 1.38
C ARG A 3 17.65 -5.35 2.04
N SER A 4 16.59 -5.52 1.26
CA SER A 4 15.23 -5.63 1.79
C SER A 4 15.09 -6.90 2.63
N PHE A 5 14.71 -6.75 3.90
CA PHE A 5 14.49 -7.87 4.82
C PHE A 5 13.39 -8.82 4.32
N ILE A 6 12.36 -8.30 3.63
CA ILE A 6 11.31 -9.12 3.00
C ILE A 6 11.92 -10.05 1.94
N ARG A 7 12.86 -9.54 1.14
CA ARG A 7 13.52 -10.34 0.11
C ARG A 7 14.37 -11.44 0.74
N GLU A 8 15.06 -11.12 1.83
CA GLU A 8 15.85 -12.09 2.58
C GLU A 8 14.97 -13.24 3.12
N ILE A 9 13.81 -12.92 3.71
CA ILE A 9 12.83 -13.94 4.15
C ILE A 9 12.41 -14.83 2.97
N LEU A 10 12.06 -14.23 1.84
CA LEU A 10 11.54 -14.97 0.67
C LEU A 10 12.60 -15.84 -0.02
N GLU A 11 13.87 -15.46 0.04
CA GLU A 11 14.97 -16.27 -0.51
C GLU A 11 15.21 -17.55 0.30
N HIS A 12 14.76 -17.61 1.56
CA HIS A 12 14.89 -18.78 2.43
C HIS A 12 13.63 -19.66 2.46
N THR A 13 12.56 -19.27 1.74
CA THR A 13 11.42 -20.13 1.45
C THR A 13 11.75 -21.10 0.32
N THR A 14 12.21 -22.30 0.68
CA THR A 14 12.46 -23.42 -0.24
C THR A 14 11.35 -24.47 -0.15
N HIS A 15 11.38 -25.50 -1.00
CA HIS A 15 10.41 -26.61 -0.97
C HIS A 15 10.46 -27.45 0.31
N ASP A 16 11.58 -27.41 1.04
CA ASP A 16 11.77 -28.16 2.29
C ASP A 16 11.38 -27.34 3.54
N THR A 17 10.89 -26.10 3.35
CA THR A 17 10.55 -25.18 4.43
C THR A 17 9.04 -24.98 4.52
N ILE A 18 8.46 -25.23 5.70
CA ILE A 18 7.13 -24.72 6.04
C ILE A 18 7.31 -23.29 6.54
N SER A 19 6.93 -22.30 5.74
CA SER A 19 7.11 -20.88 6.07
C SER A 19 5.81 -20.22 6.51
N PHE A 20 5.85 -19.65 7.71
CA PHE A 20 4.83 -18.73 8.23
C PHE A 20 5.22 -17.26 8.07
N ALA A 21 6.34 -16.98 7.40
CA ALA A 21 6.93 -15.64 7.33
C ALA A 21 6.45 -14.82 6.11
N GLY A 22 5.97 -15.49 5.06
CA GLY A 22 5.52 -14.85 3.83
C GLY A 22 4.08 -14.35 3.92
N GLY A 23 3.85 -13.05 3.70
CA GLY A 23 2.51 -12.48 3.47
C GLY A 23 2.01 -12.71 2.04
N LEU A 24 2.29 -13.86 1.45
CA LEU A 24 1.96 -14.18 0.05
C LEU A 24 0.58 -14.86 -0.02
N PRO A 25 -0.36 -14.35 -0.84
CA PRO A 25 -1.64 -15.02 -1.04
C PRO A 25 -1.48 -16.39 -1.71
N ASP A 26 -2.38 -17.32 -1.41
CA ASP A 26 -2.45 -18.60 -2.09
C ASP A 26 -2.85 -18.40 -3.56
N VAL A 27 -2.00 -18.88 -4.47
CA VAL A 27 -2.18 -18.75 -5.92
C VAL A 27 -3.44 -19.44 -6.43
N SER A 28 -3.93 -20.47 -5.73
CA SER A 28 -5.15 -21.20 -6.09
C SER A 28 -6.42 -20.37 -5.89
N LEU A 29 -6.36 -19.33 -5.03
CA LEU A 29 -7.48 -18.42 -4.77
C LEU A 29 -7.57 -17.30 -5.81
N PHE A 30 -6.56 -17.12 -6.66
CA PHE A 30 -6.64 -16.11 -7.70
C PHE A 30 -7.67 -16.51 -8.75
N PRO A 31 -8.57 -15.60 -9.15
CA PRO A 31 -9.58 -15.86 -10.17
C PRO A 31 -8.95 -15.81 -11.58
N HIS A 32 -7.99 -16.70 -11.84
CA HIS A 32 -7.13 -16.69 -13.02
C HIS A 32 -7.92 -16.63 -14.34
N LYS A 33 -8.97 -17.44 -14.47
CA LYS A 33 -9.83 -17.45 -15.68
C LYS A 33 -10.55 -16.12 -15.89
N ALA A 34 -11.05 -15.50 -14.82
CA ALA A 34 -11.75 -14.22 -14.92
C ALA A 34 -10.78 -13.07 -15.24
N LEU A 35 -9.58 -13.08 -14.66
CA LEU A 35 -8.52 -12.12 -14.98
C LEU A 35 -8.09 -12.25 -16.43
N GLN A 36 -7.89 -13.48 -16.92
CA GLN A 36 -7.55 -13.75 -18.32
C GLN A 36 -8.62 -13.22 -19.29
N ALA A 37 -9.89 -13.55 -19.05
CA ALA A 37 -10.99 -13.06 -19.88
C ALA A 37 -11.09 -11.53 -19.88
N SER A 38 -10.94 -10.90 -18.71
CA SER A 38 -10.97 -9.43 -18.58
C SER A 38 -9.80 -8.76 -19.31
N ALA A 39 -8.60 -9.37 -19.27
CA ALA A 39 -7.44 -8.88 -19.99
C ALA A 39 -7.64 -8.97 -21.51
N TYR A 40 -8.16 -10.08 -22.02
CA TYR A 40 -8.48 -10.21 -23.44
C TYR A 40 -9.51 -9.18 -23.89
N GLN A 41 -10.58 -9.00 -23.13
CA GLN A 41 -11.61 -8.01 -23.42
C GLN A 41 -11.04 -6.59 -23.44
N ALA A 42 -10.16 -6.24 -22.50
CA ALA A 42 -9.52 -4.92 -22.48
C ALA A 42 -8.68 -4.67 -23.74
N LEU A 43 -7.99 -5.70 -24.25
CA LEU A 43 -7.13 -5.62 -25.44
C LEU A 43 -7.91 -5.53 -26.77
N GLU A 44 -9.23 -5.69 -26.77
CA GLU A 44 -10.05 -5.47 -27.97
C GLU A 44 -10.05 -4.00 -28.42
N SER A 45 -9.76 -3.06 -27.50
CA SER A 45 -9.66 -1.62 -27.75
C SER A 45 -8.18 -1.20 -27.81
N PRO A 46 -7.66 -0.75 -28.97
CA PRO A 46 -6.28 -0.26 -29.08
C PRO A 46 -5.94 0.89 -28.12
N GLU A 47 -6.96 1.67 -27.72
CA GLU A 47 -6.84 2.73 -26.73
C GLU A 47 -6.35 2.22 -25.36
N SER A 48 -6.57 0.94 -25.04
CA SER A 48 -6.06 0.33 -23.80
C SER A 48 -4.53 0.27 -23.74
N LEU A 49 -3.87 0.37 -24.90
CA LEU A 49 -2.41 0.35 -25.04
C LEU A 49 -1.80 1.76 -25.15
N GLN A 50 -2.64 2.79 -25.19
CA GLN A 50 -2.20 4.18 -25.28
C GLN A 50 -1.92 4.76 -23.89
N TYR A 51 -1.12 5.83 -23.86
CA TYR A 51 -0.97 6.64 -22.66
C TYR A 51 -2.32 7.10 -22.10
N SER A 52 -2.41 7.11 -20.77
CA SER A 52 -3.60 7.55 -20.03
C SER A 52 -3.29 8.72 -19.11
N THR A 53 -4.31 9.25 -18.44
CA THR A 53 -4.11 10.34 -17.47
C THR A 53 -3.27 9.88 -16.29
N SER A 54 -2.42 10.76 -15.75
CA SER A 54 -1.55 10.46 -14.60
C SER A 54 -2.33 10.10 -13.32
N THR A 55 -3.61 10.45 -13.23
CA THR A 55 -4.45 10.13 -12.06
C THR A 55 -5.08 8.73 -12.10
N GLY A 56 -4.98 8.04 -13.23
CA GLY A 56 -5.52 6.70 -13.45
C GLY A 56 -6.78 6.64 -14.33
N TYR A 57 -7.22 5.41 -14.62
CA TYR A 57 -8.33 5.13 -15.53
C TYR A 57 -9.69 5.54 -14.93
N ALA A 58 -10.41 6.45 -15.60
CA ALA A 58 -11.61 7.07 -15.06
C ALA A 58 -12.74 6.08 -14.68
N PRO A 59 -13.07 5.06 -15.50
CA PRO A 59 -14.08 4.06 -15.11
C PRO A 59 -13.70 3.27 -13.85
N LEU A 60 -12.41 2.95 -13.67
CA LEU A 60 -11.94 2.29 -12.45
C LEU A 60 -12.09 3.20 -11.23
N LYS A 61 -11.71 4.48 -11.36
CA LYS A 61 -11.88 5.48 -10.29
C LYS A 61 -13.35 5.59 -9.87
N ALA A 62 -14.27 5.69 -10.82
CA ALA A 62 -15.71 5.76 -10.54
C ALA A 62 -16.22 4.50 -9.82
N ARG A 63 -15.75 3.32 -10.22
CA ARG A 63 -16.12 2.06 -9.56
C ARG A 63 -15.62 1.98 -8.12
N ILE A 64 -14.39 2.42 -7.86
CA ILE A 64 -13.82 2.48 -6.50
C ILE A 64 -14.56 3.51 -5.65
N ALA A 65 -14.83 4.71 -6.18
CA ALA A 65 -15.58 5.76 -5.49
C ALA A 65 -16.97 5.26 -5.05
N LYS A 66 -17.67 4.55 -5.94
CA LYS A 66 -18.94 3.90 -5.62
C LYS A 66 -18.77 2.83 -4.53
N LEU A 67 -17.76 1.95 -4.64
CA LEU A 67 -17.50 0.91 -3.65
C LEU A 67 -17.33 1.48 -2.23
N TYR A 68 -16.58 2.56 -2.07
CA TYR A 68 -16.40 3.22 -0.78
C TYR A 68 -17.67 3.94 -0.31
N SER A 69 -18.37 4.62 -1.22
CA SER A 69 -19.64 5.29 -0.90
C SER A 69 -20.71 4.29 -0.43
N ASP A 70 -20.81 3.12 -1.08
CA ASP A 70 -21.72 2.05 -0.68
C ASP A 70 -21.38 1.46 0.71
N ARG A 71 -20.14 1.66 1.17
CA ARG A 71 -19.68 1.27 2.53
C ARG A 71 -19.83 2.40 3.56
N GLY A 72 -20.43 3.52 3.19
CA GLY A 72 -20.67 4.67 4.08
C GLY A 72 -19.59 5.76 4.02
N PHE A 73 -18.60 5.64 3.14
CA PHE A 73 -17.55 6.66 2.96
C PHE A 73 -17.84 7.49 1.71
N ALA A 74 -18.45 8.67 1.88
CA ALA A 74 -18.75 9.57 0.77
C ALA A 74 -17.48 9.92 -0.04
N THR A 75 -17.31 9.28 -1.20
CA THR A 75 -16.09 9.31 -2.00
C THR A 75 -16.43 9.62 -3.44
N ARG A 76 -15.74 10.59 -4.05
CA ARG A 76 -15.85 10.90 -5.48
C ARG A 76 -14.63 10.45 -6.25
N SER A 77 -14.75 10.32 -7.57
CA SER A 77 -13.65 9.92 -8.45
C SER A 77 -12.44 10.85 -8.34
N GLU A 78 -12.65 12.13 -8.07
CA GLU A 78 -11.58 13.13 -7.92
C GLU A 78 -10.77 12.93 -6.63
N ASN A 79 -11.31 12.19 -5.66
CA ASN A 79 -10.60 11.84 -4.43
C ASN A 79 -9.65 10.64 -4.62
N ILE A 80 -9.61 10.03 -5.81
CA ILE A 80 -8.87 8.80 -6.07
C ILE A 80 -7.69 9.06 -7.00
N LEU A 81 -6.52 8.56 -6.59
CA LEU A 81 -5.33 8.41 -7.40
C LEU A 81 -5.01 6.92 -7.53
N ILE A 82 -4.90 6.41 -8.76
CA ILE A 82 -4.45 5.04 -9.00
C ILE A 82 -2.93 5.01 -8.94
N THR A 83 -2.37 4.13 -8.11
CA THR A 83 -0.93 3.92 -7.96
C THR A 83 -0.53 2.52 -8.40
N TYR A 84 0.76 2.29 -8.64
CA TYR A 84 1.37 0.97 -8.89
C TYR A 84 1.50 0.15 -7.59
N GLY A 85 0.47 0.20 -6.74
CA GLY A 85 0.43 -0.40 -5.41
C GLY A 85 0.63 0.60 -4.27
N SER A 86 0.35 0.16 -3.05
CA SER A 86 0.37 1.01 -1.85
C SER A 86 1.75 1.59 -1.54
N GLN A 87 2.83 0.90 -1.93
CA GLN A 87 4.20 1.39 -1.75
C GLN A 87 4.46 2.68 -2.54
N GLN A 88 3.98 2.81 -3.78
CA GLN A 88 4.08 4.07 -4.51
C GLN A 88 3.25 5.17 -3.83
N GLY A 89 2.08 4.82 -3.29
CA GLY A 89 1.24 5.77 -2.54
C GLY A 89 1.98 6.36 -1.34
N LEU A 90 2.61 5.50 -0.52
CA LEU A 90 3.42 5.93 0.62
C LEU A 90 4.60 6.80 0.19
N ASP A 91 5.29 6.44 -0.88
CA ASP A 91 6.42 7.22 -1.41
C ASP A 91 5.98 8.62 -1.89
N ILE A 92 4.84 8.73 -2.59
CA ILE A 92 4.27 10.03 -2.98
C ILE A 92 3.97 10.89 -1.75
N ILE A 93 3.37 10.30 -0.71
CA ILE A 93 3.06 10.99 0.56
C ILE A 93 4.34 11.54 1.21
N CYS A 94 5.41 10.73 1.27
CA CYS A 94 6.68 11.15 1.86
C CYS A 94 7.30 12.34 1.11
N ARG A 95 7.35 12.26 -0.23
CA ARG A 95 7.93 13.32 -1.06
C ARG A 95 7.13 14.62 -0.96
N TYR A 96 5.81 14.52 -0.83
CA TYR A 96 4.95 15.70 -0.67
C TYR A 96 5.12 16.34 0.71
N HIS A 97 5.24 15.55 1.77
CA HIS A 97 5.44 15.99 3.15
C HIS A 97 6.91 15.98 3.59
N ASN A 98 7.83 16.34 2.69
CA ASN A 98 9.25 16.35 3.02
C ASN A 98 9.55 17.32 4.19
N GLY A 99 10.34 16.86 5.16
CA GLY A 99 10.69 17.63 6.36
C GLY A 99 9.63 17.62 7.48
N VAL A 100 8.55 16.85 7.34
CA VAL A 100 7.56 16.65 8.41
C VAL A 100 7.85 15.34 9.15
N SER A 101 7.68 15.36 10.48
CA SER A 101 7.76 14.15 11.31
C SER A 101 6.52 13.27 11.15
N ILE A 102 6.69 11.95 11.19
CA ILE A 102 5.60 10.97 11.08
C ILE A 102 5.55 10.08 12.32
N CYS A 103 4.33 9.80 12.79
CA CYS A 103 4.10 8.82 13.84
C CYS A 103 3.81 7.45 13.21
N ILE A 104 4.40 6.38 13.77
CA ILE A 104 4.24 5.01 13.30
C ILE A 104 3.97 4.06 14.47
N GLU A 105 3.26 2.97 14.20
CA GLU A 105 3.01 1.92 15.19
C GLU A 105 4.28 1.10 15.49
N GLU A 106 4.40 0.58 16.72
CA GLU A 106 5.41 -0.39 17.13
C GLU A 106 4.74 -1.66 17.66
N PRO A 107 4.77 -2.79 16.92
CA PRO A 107 5.46 -3.00 15.63
C PRO A 107 4.76 -2.35 14.42
N SER A 108 5.52 -2.05 13.36
CA SER A 108 5.02 -1.41 12.12
C SER A 108 5.12 -2.29 10.87
N TYR A 109 4.45 -1.87 9.81
CA TYR A 109 4.59 -2.48 8.47
C TYR A 109 5.99 -2.23 7.88
N LEU A 110 6.77 -3.30 7.72
CA LEU A 110 8.14 -3.25 7.19
C LEU A 110 8.27 -2.52 5.84
N GLY A 111 7.27 -2.64 4.96
CA GLY A 111 7.28 -1.95 3.67
C GLY A 111 7.22 -0.43 3.83
N ALA A 112 6.44 0.08 4.79
CA ALA A 112 6.37 1.51 5.11
C ALA A 112 7.68 2.01 5.73
N LEU A 113 8.24 1.29 6.70
CA LEU A 113 9.52 1.63 7.33
C LEU A 113 10.64 1.80 6.31
N ASN A 114 10.71 0.91 5.31
CA ASN A 114 11.68 1.01 4.23
C ASN A 114 11.49 2.31 3.42
N ILE A 115 10.25 2.67 3.07
CA ILE A 115 9.96 3.89 2.31
C ILE A 115 10.29 5.14 3.11
N PHE A 116 9.93 5.16 4.40
CA PHE A 116 10.22 6.28 5.30
C PHE A 116 11.73 6.49 5.47
N THR A 117 12.48 5.40 5.65
CA THR A 117 13.95 5.44 5.72
C THR A 117 14.56 5.96 4.41
N LEU A 118 14.09 5.49 3.26
CA LEU A 118 14.61 5.92 1.95
C LEU A 118 14.33 7.40 1.67
N ASN A 119 13.24 7.93 2.21
CA ASN A 119 12.87 9.34 2.11
C ASN A 119 13.42 10.20 3.28
N ASN A 120 14.25 9.64 4.16
CA ASN A 120 14.80 10.32 5.34
C ASN A 120 13.73 10.99 6.22
N MET A 121 12.56 10.34 6.35
CA MET A 121 11.48 10.83 7.21
C MET A 121 11.90 10.73 8.68
N ASN A 122 11.59 11.75 9.47
CA ASN A 122 11.74 11.68 10.93
C ASN A 122 10.57 10.88 11.52
N THR A 123 10.82 9.72 12.12
CA THR A 123 9.79 8.79 12.61
C THR A 123 9.75 8.73 14.13
N HIS A 124 8.56 8.86 14.72
CA HIS A 124 8.30 8.62 16.14
C HIS A 124 7.45 7.36 16.28
N SER A 125 7.88 6.41 17.12
CA SER A 125 7.11 5.18 17.36
C SER A 125 6.11 5.34 18.49
N VAL A 126 4.96 4.68 18.34
CA VAL A 126 3.91 4.58 19.34
C VAL A 126 3.61 3.09 19.59
N PRO A 127 3.61 2.62 20.84
CA PRO A 127 3.29 1.23 21.15
C PRO A 127 1.91 0.81 20.62
N LEU A 128 1.87 -0.33 19.94
CA LEU A 128 0.64 -0.98 19.50
C LEU A 128 0.21 -2.04 20.51
N GLY A 129 -0.92 -1.78 21.18
CA GLY A 129 -1.58 -2.71 22.08
C GLY A 129 -2.55 -3.65 21.37
N HIS A 130 -3.33 -4.41 22.16
CA HIS A 130 -4.28 -5.40 21.63
C HIS A 130 -5.50 -4.78 20.91
N ASP A 131 -5.84 -3.55 21.26
CA ASP A 131 -7.02 -2.79 20.84
C ASP A 131 -6.67 -1.56 19.99
N GLY A 132 -5.39 -1.39 19.65
CA GLY A 132 -4.88 -0.28 18.86
C GLY A 132 -3.69 0.41 19.54
N ILE A 133 -3.36 1.60 19.06
CA ILE A 133 -2.24 2.39 19.57
C ILE A 133 -2.50 2.92 20.98
N ASP A 134 -1.46 3.05 21.79
CA ASP A 134 -1.52 3.81 23.03
C ASP A 134 -1.70 5.31 22.73
N LEU A 135 -2.90 5.83 23.01
CA LEU A 135 -3.28 7.21 22.73
C LEU A 135 -2.52 8.24 23.57
N GLU A 136 -2.11 7.91 24.80
CA GLU A 136 -1.32 8.81 25.63
C GLU A 136 0.11 8.91 25.08
N SER A 137 0.69 7.78 24.70
CA SER A 137 2.00 7.76 24.02
C SER A 137 1.96 8.51 22.68
N PHE A 138 0.89 8.35 21.89
CA PHE A 138 0.69 9.09 20.63
C PHE A 138 0.57 10.60 20.85
N LYS A 139 -0.19 11.03 21.86
CA LYS A 139 -0.30 12.45 22.19
C LYS A 139 1.07 13.04 22.55
N ASN A 140 1.83 12.35 23.40
CA ASN A 140 3.16 12.77 23.80
C ASN A 140 4.15 12.84 22.62
N SER A 141 4.05 11.94 21.64
CA SER A 141 4.92 11.97 20.46
C SER A 141 4.67 13.17 19.55
N ILE A 142 3.42 13.65 19.46
CA ILE A 142 3.06 14.84 18.68
C ILE A 142 3.57 16.12 19.35
N GLU A 143 3.47 16.23 20.68
CA GLU A 143 3.90 17.42 21.42
C GLU A 143 5.43 17.65 21.40
N GLN A 144 6.19 16.61 21.06
CA GLN A 144 7.66 16.63 20.97
C GLN A 144 8.20 16.75 19.53
N SER A 145 7.31 16.75 18.53
CA SER A 145 7.63 16.81 17.08
C SER A 145 7.63 18.25 16.55
#